data_AF-A0A7K4DD48-F1
#
_entry.id   AF-A0A7K4DD48-F1
#
_cell.length_a   1.000
_cell.length_b   1.000
_cell.length_c   1.000
_cell.angle_alpha   90.00
_cell.angle_beta   90.00
_cell.angle_gamma   90.00
#
_symmetry.space_group_name_H-M   'P 1'
#
loop_
_entity.id
_entity.type
_entity.pdbx_description
1 polymer ?
#
loop_
_entity_poly.entity_id
_entity_poly.type
_entity_poly.pdbx_seq_one_letter_code
_entity_poly.pdbx_strand_id
1 'polypeptide(L)'
;MFFSDGGAGSIAGMNIPEIGASEILFVWALWGSAQLIYALIQWIVIFRYRSLVPLMWIIQIFESLLRMFVGHIKPVNFAHTPPGAYQNYIYIILALIMLAISIVTTKFED
;
A
#
# COMPACT_ATOMS: atom_id res chain seq x y z
N MET A 1 -2.28 11.79 -3.06
CA MET A 1 -2.65 12.93 -2.20
C MET A 1 -2.37 14.29 -2.82
N PHE A 2 -1.15 14.59 -3.29
CA PHE A 2 -0.81 15.96 -3.73
C PHE A 2 -1.31 16.34 -5.14
N PHE A 3 -1.72 15.37 -5.95
CA PHE A 3 -2.42 15.64 -7.21
C PHE A 3 -3.81 16.22 -6.94
N SER A 4 -4.32 17.03 -7.87
CA SER A 4 -5.65 17.65 -7.76
C SER A 4 -6.79 16.64 -7.61
N ASP A 5 -6.62 15.42 -8.13
CA ASP A 5 -7.58 14.32 -8.00
C ASP A 5 -7.17 13.27 -6.95
N GLY A 6 -6.16 13.58 -6.13
CA GLY A 6 -5.59 12.65 -5.15
C GLY A 6 -4.82 11.47 -5.73
N GLY A 7 -4.79 11.30 -7.06
CA GLY A 7 -4.30 10.13 -7.80
C GLY A 7 -5.41 9.17 -8.28
N ALA A 8 -6.68 9.47 -8.00
CA ALA A 8 -7.80 8.57 -8.33
C ALA A 8 -7.97 8.39 -9.84
N GLY A 9 -8.01 9.47 -10.62
CA GLY A 9 -8.17 9.43 -12.07
C GLY A 9 -6.83 9.28 -12.80
N SER A 10 -5.86 10.10 -12.42
CA SER A 10 -4.56 10.26 -13.07
C SER A 10 -3.64 9.07 -12.91
N ILE A 11 -3.70 8.35 -11.77
CA ILE A 11 -2.85 7.18 -11.49
C ILE A 11 -3.67 5.90 -11.59
N ALA A 12 -4.84 5.85 -10.93
CA ALA A 12 -5.64 4.63 -10.89
C ALA A 12 -6.64 4.50 -12.04
N GLY A 13 -6.85 5.55 -12.85
CA GLY A 13 -7.81 5.50 -13.96
C GLY A 13 -9.27 5.39 -13.49
N MET A 14 -9.59 5.86 -12.28
CA MET A 14 -10.95 5.84 -11.74
C MET A 14 -11.82 6.87 -12.46
N ASN A 15 -13.02 6.45 -12.88
CA ASN A 15 -14.03 7.38 -13.38
C ASN A 15 -14.64 8.15 -12.20
N ILE A 16 -14.31 9.44 -12.08
CA ILE A 16 -14.82 10.29 -11.00
C ILE A 16 -16.15 10.92 -11.47
N PRO A 17 -17.29 10.60 -10.83
CA PRO A 17 -18.57 11.22 -11.15
C PRO A 17 -18.59 12.69 -10.73
N GLU A 18 -19.40 13.51 -11.40
CA GLU A 18 -19.59 14.93 -11.03
C GLU A 18 -20.21 15.05 -9.63
N ILE A 19 -21.18 14.19 -9.30
CA ILE A 19 -21.78 14.12 -7.97
C ILE A 19 -20.91 13.23 -7.08
N GLY A 20 -20.41 13.77 -5.98
CA GLY A 20 -19.57 13.04 -5.01
C GLY A 20 -18.06 13.08 -5.30
N ALA A 21 -17.62 13.89 -6.28
CA ALA A 21 -16.20 14.03 -6.62
C ALA A 21 -15.36 14.47 -5.42
N SER A 22 -15.83 15.46 -4.66
CA SER A 22 -15.14 16.01 -3.47
C SER A 22 -14.86 14.94 -2.42
N GLU A 23 -15.81 14.04 -2.19
CA GLU A 23 -15.75 12.97 -1.20
C GLU A 23 -14.74 11.89 -1.64
N ILE A 24 -14.73 11.55 -2.93
CA ILE A 24 -13.73 10.64 -3.51
C ILE A 24 -12.34 11.25 -3.36
N LEU A 25 -12.17 12.51 -3.74
CA LEU A 25 -10.89 13.22 -3.61
C LEU A 25 -10.42 13.26 -2.15
N PHE A 26 -11.32 13.54 -1.21
CA PHE A 26 -11.02 13.53 0.23
C PHE A 26 -10.53 12.16 0.70
N VAL A 27 -11.24 11.08 0.36
CA VAL A 27 -10.87 9.71 0.78
C VAL A 27 -9.53 9.29 0.16
N TRP A 28 -9.27 9.64 -1.10
CA TRP A 28 -7.99 9.36 -1.77
C TRP A 28 -6.83 10.16 -1.19
N ALA A 29 -7.07 11.42 -0.82
CA ALA A 29 -6.10 12.23 -0.09
C ALA A 29 -5.78 11.62 1.28
N LEU A 30 -6.81 11.19 2.03
CA LEU A 30 -6.67 10.52 3.32
C LEU A 30 -5.93 9.17 3.20
N TRP A 31 -6.20 8.41 2.15
CA TRP A 31 -5.51 7.16 1.90
C TRP A 31 -4.01 7.38 1.62
N GLY A 32 -3.69 8.37 0.78
CA GLY A 32 -2.30 8.75 0.51
C GLY A 32 -1.57 9.31 1.74
N SER A 33 -2.26 10.04 2.62
CA SER A 33 -1.63 10.53 3.86
C SER A 33 -1.31 9.40 4.83
N ALA A 34 -2.19 8.40 4.96
CA ALA A 34 -1.94 7.20 5.74
C ALA A 34 -0.73 6.42 5.22
N GLN A 35 -0.58 6.29 3.90
CA GLN A 35 0.59 5.66 3.27
C GLN A 35 1.89 6.42 3.57
N LEU A 36 1.86 7.76 3.56
CA LEU A 36 3.03 8.58 3.89
C LEU A 36 3.47 8.37 5.34
N ILE A 37 2.52 8.39 6.28
CA ILE A 37 2.81 8.10 7.69
C ILE A 37 3.40 6.70 7.85
N TYR A 38 2.81 5.71 7.18
CA TYR A 38 3.28 4.33 7.22
C TYR A 38 4.71 4.18 6.67
N ALA A 39 5.04 4.90 5.59
CA ALA A 39 6.39 4.93 5.04
C ALA A 39 7.41 5.56 6.01
N LEU A 40 7.04 6.64 6.70
CA LEU A 40 7.89 7.26 7.72
C LEU A 40 8.17 6.31 8.90
N ILE A 41 7.16 5.55 9.34
CA ILE A 41 7.33 4.52 10.36
C ILE A 41 8.31 3.44 9.89
N GLN A 42 8.17 2.97 8.63
CA GLN A 42 9.11 1.99 8.07
C GLN A 42 10.55 2.52 8.04
N TRP A 43 10.76 3.79 7.67
CA TRP A 43 12.08 4.40 7.72
C TRP A 43 12.66 4.42 9.14
N ILE A 44 11.88 4.83 10.12
CA ILE A 44 12.30 4.81 11.53
C ILE A 44 12.70 3.39 11.97
N VAL A 45 11.92 2.38 11.59
CA VAL A 45 12.22 0.97 11.91
C VAL A 45 13.55 0.53 11.28
N ILE A 46 13.78 0.81 10.00
CA ILE A 46 15.00 0.42 9.29
C ILE A 46 16.25 1.08 9.89
N PHE A 47 16.14 2.35 10.30
CA PHE A 47 17.29 3.09 10.83
C PHE A 47 17.54 2.87 12.32
N ARG A 48 16.48 2.70 13.14
CA ARG A 48 16.60 2.73 14.61
C ARG A 48 16.14 1.47 15.33
N TYR A 49 15.20 0.71 14.76
CA TYR A 49 14.56 -0.44 15.40
C TYR A 49 14.59 -1.68 14.50
N ARG A 50 15.79 -2.07 14.04
CA ARG A 50 15.96 -3.13 13.03
C ARG A 50 15.35 -4.47 13.42
N SER A 51 15.24 -4.77 14.71
CA SER A 51 14.55 -5.97 15.22
C SER A 51 13.04 -6.01 14.87
N LEU A 52 12.43 -4.87 14.52
CA LEU A 52 11.03 -4.78 14.08
C LEU A 52 10.85 -4.92 12.57
N VAL A 53 11.92 -5.07 11.79
CA VAL A 53 11.83 -5.24 10.32
C VAL A 53 10.94 -6.43 9.91
N PRO A 54 11.04 -7.63 10.52
CA PRO A 54 10.14 -8.74 10.20
C PRO A 54 8.67 -8.39 10.43
N LEU A 55 8.36 -7.67 11.51
CA LEU A 55 7.00 -7.21 11.80
C LEU A 55 6.48 -6.26 10.72
N MET A 56 7.32 -5.36 10.20
CA MET A 56 6.93 -4.46 9.12
C MET A 56 6.56 -5.21 7.83
N TRP A 57 7.30 -6.27 7.49
CA TRP A 57 6.96 -7.11 6.33
C TRP A 57 5.65 -7.85 6.53
N ILE A 58 5.38 -8.38 7.73
CA ILE A 58 4.08 -9.00 8.06
C ILE A 58 2.94 -8.01 7.87
N ILE A 59 3.06 -6.80 8.45
CA ILE A 59 2.03 -5.76 8.32
C ILE A 59 1.80 -5.42 6.84
N GLN A 60 2.86 -5.34 6.03
CA GLN A 60 2.72 -5.05 4.61
C GLN A 60 2.00 -6.13 3.81
N ILE A 61 2.28 -7.41 4.11
CA ILE A 61 1.58 -8.53 3.49
C ILE A 61 0.08 -8.44 3.83
N PHE A 62 -0.27 -8.21 5.09
CA PHE A 62 -1.66 -8.06 5.51
C PHE A 62 -2.35 -6.86 4.86
N GLU A 63 -1.70 -5.70 4.79
CA GLU A 63 -2.25 -4.50 4.13
C GLU A 63 -2.53 -4.78 2.65
N SER A 64 -1.58 -5.43 1.95
CA SER A 64 -1.71 -5.79 0.55
C SER A 64 -2.84 -6.80 0.31
N LEU A 65 -2.95 -7.83 1.16
CA LEU A 65 -4.04 -8.81 1.09
C LEU A 65 -5.41 -8.18 1.38
N LEU A 66 -5.52 -7.32 2.39
CA LEU A 66 -6.75 -6.61 2.70
C LEU A 66 -7.15 -5.66 1.56
N ARG A 67 -6.19 -4.98 0.93
CA ARG A 67 -6.42 -4.14 -0.24
C ARG A 67 -6.96 -4.94 -1.41
N MET A 68 -6.36 -6.09 -1.71
CA MET A 68 -6.86 -6.99 -2.77
C MET A 68 -8.25 -7.51 -2.43
N PHE A 69 -8.49 -7.88 -1.16
CA PHE A 69 -9.80 -8.31 -0.68
C PHE A 69 -10.86 -7.21 -0.84
N VAL A 70 -10.56 -5.97 -0.44
CA VAL A 70 -11.44 -4.80 -0.65
C VAL A 70 -11.75 -4.60 -2.12
N GLY A 71 -10.75 -4.70 -3.00
CA GLY A 71 -10.95 -4.62 -4.45
C GLY A 71 -11.87 -5.71 -5.01
N HIS A 72 -11.94 -6.87 -4.36
CA HIS A 72 -12.85 -7.95 -4.72
C HIS A 72 -14.27 -7.74 -4.18
N ILE A 73 -14.42 -7.30 -2.93
CA ILE A 73 -15.75 -7.11 -2.31
C ILE A 73 -16.44 -5.80 -2.71
N LYS A 74 -15.66 -4.79 -3.13
CA LYS A 74 -16.14 -3.47 -3.55
C LYS A 74 -15.48 -3.11 -4.88
N PRO A 75 -15.83 -3.80 -5.98
CA PRO A 75 -15.24 -3.54 -7.28
C PRO A 75 -15.58 -2.11 -7.73
N VAL A 76 -14.60 -1.44 -8.32
CA VAL A 76 -14.76 -0.10 -8.89
C VAL A 76 -14.47 -0.16 -10.38
N ASN A 77 -15.24 0.60 -11.16
CA ASN A 77 -15.04 0.72 -12.59
C ASN A 77 -13.87 1.66 -12.88
N PHE A 78 -12.78 1.08 -13.38
CA PHE A 78 -11.61 1.81 -13.86
C PHE A 78 -11.60 1.83 -15.40
N ALA A 79 -11.07 2.89 -15.99
CA ALA A 79 -10.90 3.01 -17.44
C ALA A 79 -9.91 1.97 -18.00
N HIS A 80 -8.97 1.54 -17.17
CA HIS A 80 -8.01 0.47 -17.46
C HIS A 80 -7.63 -0.21 -16.13
N THR A 81 -7.01 -1.39 -16.18
CA THR A 81 -6.51 -2.05 -14.97
C THR A 81 -5.46 -1.13 -14.31
N PRO A 82 -5.69 -0.67 -13.07
CA PRO A 82 -4.76 0.26 -12.44
C PRO A 82 -3.40 -0.42 -12.26
N PRO A 83 -2.28 0.31 -12.42
CA PRO A 83 -0.94 -0.24 -12.23
C PRO A 83 -0.76 -0.86 -10.83
N GLY A 84 -1.44 -0.30 -9.82
CA GLY A 84 -1.48 -0.83 -8.46
C GLY A 84 -2.03 -2.26 -8.34
N ALA A 85 -2.90 -2.70 -9.25
CA ALA A 85 -3.41 -4.06 -9.25
C ALA A 85 -2.30 -5.08 -9.56
N TYR A 86 -1.48 -4.82 -10.59
CA TYR A 86 -0.32 -5.65 -10.90
C TYR A 86 0.75 -5.56 -9.82
N GLN A 87 0.97 -4.34 -9.30
CA GLN A 87 1.94 -4.09 -8.24
C GLN A 87 1.66 -4.95 -6.99
N ASN A 88 0.39 -5.13 -6.58
CA ASN A 88 0.06 -5.92 -5.39
C ASN A 88 0.59 -7.37 -5.47
N TYR A 89 0.45 -8.03 -6.62
CA TYR A 89 0.92 -9.41 -6.81
C TYR A 89 2.45 -9.50 -6.72
N ILE A 90 3.14 -8.61 -7.43
CA ILE A 90 4.61 -8.55 -7.41
C ILE A 90 5.10 -8.22 -6.00
N TYR A 91 4.44 -7.28 -5.33
CA TYR A 91 4.81 -6.81 -4.02
C TYR A 91 4.64 -7.88 -2.94
N ILE A 92 3.57 -8.68 -2.96
CA ILE A 92 3.39 -9.78 -2.00
C ILE A 92 4.51 -10.82 -2.13
N ILE A 93 4.88 -11.20 -3.36
CA ILE A 93 5.97 -12.15 -3.60
C ILE A 93 7.28 -11.61 -3.02
N LEU A 94 7.60 -10.34 -3.32
CA LEU A 94 8.79 -9.68 -2.78
C LEU A 94 8.74 -9.58 -1.25
N ALA A 95 7.60 -9.21 -0.67
CA ALA A 95 7.43 -9.07 0.77
C ALA A 95 7.62 -10.41 1.50
N LEU A 96 7.15 -11.52 0.93
CA LEU A 96 7.37 -12.87 1.47
C LEU A 96 8.86 -13.26 1.45
N ILE A 97 9.55 -12.97 0.35
CA ILE A 97 11.00 -13.21 0.23
C ILE A 97 11.75 -12.37 1.27
N MET A 98 11.42 -11.08 1.37
CA MET A 98 12.08 -10.17 2.32
C MET A 98 11.77 -10.52 3.78
N LEU A 99 10.57 -11.01 4.07
CA LEU A 99 10.22 -11.55 5.38
C LEU A 99 11.11 -12.74 5.72
N ALA A 100 11.24 -13.71 4.81
CA ALA A 100 12.09 -14.89 5.00
C ALA A 100 13.54 -14.49 5.26
N ILE A 101 14.09 -13.57 4.45
CA ILE A 101 15.44 -13.04 4.64
C ILE A 101 15.57 -12.36 6.01
N SER A 102 14.62 -11.50 6.37
CA SER A 102 14.68 -10.75 7.64
C SER A 102 14.70 -11.66 8.87
N ILE A 103 13.92 -12.75 8.87
CA ILE A 103 13.90 -13.73 9.96
C ILE A 103 15.22 -14.50 10.04
N VAL A 104 15.75 -14.90 8.89
CA VAL A 104 17.02 -15.65 8.81
C VAL A 104 18.18 -14.80 9.31
N THR A 105 18.26 -13.52 8.91
CA THR A 105 19.34 -12.62 9.35
C THR A 105 19.32 -12.37 10.85
N THR A 106 18.14 -12.15 11.46
CA THR A 106 18.04 -11.95 12.91
C THR A 106 18.57 -13.14 13.70
N LYS A 107 18.33 -14.38 13.21
CA LYS A 107 18.79 -15.60 13.88
C LYS A 107 20.32 -15.76 13.92
N PHE A 108 21.06 -15.04 13.08
CA PHE A 108 22.54 -15.09 13.05
C PHE A 108 23.19 -14.00 13.91
N GLU A 109 22.43 -13.02 14.40
CA GLU A 109 22.92 -11.97 15.30
C GLU A 109 22.80 -12.33 16.79
N ASP A 110 22.03 -13.38 17.12
CA ASP A 110 21.86 -13.98 18.46
C ASP A 110 22.72 -15.24 18.66
#